data_AF-A0A442JXK9-F1
#
_entry.id   AF-A0A442JXK9-F1
#
_cell.length_a   1.000
_cell.length_b   1.000
_cell.length_c   1.000
_cell.angle_alpha   90.00
_cell.angle_beta   90.00
_cell.angle_gamma   90.00
#
_symmetry.space_group_name_H-M   'P 1'
#
loop_
_entity.id
_entity.type
_entity.pdbx_description
1 polymer ?
#
loop_
_entity_poly.entity_id
_entity_poly.type
_entity_poly.pdbx_seq_one_letter_code
_entity_poly.pdbx_strand_id
1 'polypeptide(L)'
;MSIDRTRRKLVNAFACTAVSAAMLPCCPGRSALAAAYGLEFKLRKIADGVFAFRGVDELMSAANQGAISNLAVVVGSDAVAVIDSGGSLVEANALIAAIGKMSAKPVRYLINTH
;
A
#
# COMPACT_ATOMS: atom_id res chain seq x y z
N MET A 1 -3.16 3.17 -17.21
CA MET A 1 -4.10 2.24 -16.56
C MET A 1 -4.71 2.97 -15.37
N SER A 2 -5.87 3.60 -15.56
CA SER A 2 -6.60 4.22 -14.45
C SER A 2 -6.97 3.12 -13.47
N ILE A 3 -6.52 3.21 -12.22
CA ILE A 3 -7.05 2.32 -11.18
C ILE A 3 -8.51 2.72 -11.02
N ASP A 4 -9.40 1.97 -11.66
CA ASP A 4 -10.85 2.16 -11.57
C ASP A 4 -11.28 1.92 -10.12
N ARG A 5 -11.33 3.00 -9.35
CA ARG A 5 -11.77 3.01 -7.94
C ARG A 5 -13.19 2.47 -7.80
N THR A 6 -14.00 2.51 -8.85
CA THR A 6 -15.37 2.02 -8.89
C THR A 6 -15.41 0.49 -8.85
N ARG A 7 -14.56 -0.18 -9.64
CA ARG A 7 -14.40 -1.65 -9.58
C ARG A 7 -13.90 -2.13 -8.23
N ARG A 8 -12.98 -1.40 -7.59
CA ARG A 8 -12.48 -1.75 -6.24
C ARG A 8 -13.57 -1.63 -5.17
N LYS A 9 -14.44 -0.63 -5.25
CA LYS A 9 -15.59 -0.48 -4.34
C LYS A 9 -16.62 -1.60 -4.53
N LEU A 10 -16.89 -2.01 -5.77
CA LEU A 10 -17.83 -3.09 -6.09
C LEU A 10 -17.40 -4.45 -5.51
N VAL A 11 -16.09 -4.76 -5.51
CA VAL A 11 -15.58 -6.02 -4.94
C VAL A 11 -15.62 -6.02 -3.40
N ASN A 12 -15.38 -4.88 -2.76
CA ASN A 12 -15.48 -4.78 -1.29
C ASN A 12 -16.92 -4.66 -0.77
N ALA A 13 -17.88 -4.24 -1.60
CA ALA A 13 -19.28 -4.08 -1.21
C ALA A 13 -20.03 -5.42 -1.04
N PHE A 14 -19.54 -6.52 -1.62
CA PHE A 14 -20.18 -7.84 -1.51
C PHE A 14 -19.96 -8.53 -0.15
N ALA A 15 -19.15 -7.98 0.75
CA ALA A 15 -18.91 -8.55 2.07
C ALA A 15 -19.88 -8.05 3.17
N CYS A 16 -20.76 -7.07 2.89
CA CYS A 16 -21.63 -6.44 3.91
C CYS A 16 -23.11 -6.40 3.55
N THR A 17 -23.67 -7.48 2.99
CA THR A 17 -25.13 -7.68 2.99
C THR A 17 -25.48 -8.95 3.75
N ALA A 18 -25.28 -8.92 5.07
CA ALA A 18 -25.88 -9.88 5.97
C ALA A 18 -26.52 -9.15 7.16
N VAL A 19 -27.84 -9.02 7.06
CA VAL A 19 -28.83 -8.93 8.14
C VAL A 19 -28.68 -7.73 9.10
N SER A 20 -29.58 -6.76 8.94
CA SER A 20 -29.99 -5.89 10.04
C SER A 20 -31.50 -5.68 9.99
N ALA A 21 -32.21 -6.44 10.81
CA ALA A 21 -33.51 -6.08 11.33
C ALA A 21 -33.77 -6.88 12.62
N ALA A 22 -33.19 -6.42 13.74
CA ALA A 22 -33.79 -6.53 15.07
C ALA A 22 -32.91 -5.82 16.11
N MET A 23 -33.58 -5.09 17.00
CA MET A 23 -33.06 -4.18 18.02
C MET A 23 -32.18 -4.85 19.09
N LEU A 24 -31.16 -4.12 19.58
CA LEU A 24 -30.94 -3.82 21.01
C LEU A 24 -29.77 -2.81 21.19
N PRO A 25 -29.98 -1.63 21.82
CA PRO A 25 -28.90 -0.67 22.08
C PRO A 25 -28.30 -0.93 23.47
N CYS A 26 -27.38 -1.88 23.58
CA CYS A 26 -26.66 -2.13 24.85
C CYS A 26 -25.25 -2.63 24.60
N CYS A 27 -24.41 -1.82 23.97
CA CYS A 27 -22.96 -1.93 24.08
C CYS A 27 -22.39 -0.51 23.96
N PRO A 28 -21.79 0.05 25.02
CA PRO A 28 -21.08 1.32 24.91
C PRO A 28 -20.00 1.15 23.84
N GLY A 29 -19.91 2.15 22.96
CA GLY A 29 -19.07 2.13 21.78
C GLY A 29 -17.66 1.65 22.11
N ARG A 30 -17.32 0.47 21.59
CA ARG A 30 -15.93 0.15 21.27
C ARG A 30 -15.54 1.07 20.12
N SER A 31 -15.25 2.33 20.43
CA SER A 31 -14.36 3.13 19.61
C SER A 31 -13.03 2.40 19.66
N ALA A 32 -12.85 1.44 18.75
CA ALA A 32 -11.56 0.88 18.48
C ALA A 32 -10.69 2.07 18.11
N LEU A 33 -9.77 2.42 19.01
CA LEU A 33 -8.70 3.35 18.73
C LEU A 33 -7.90 2.71 17.60
N ALA A 34 -8.28 3.00 16.35
CA ALA A 34 -7.47 2.68 15.20
C ALA A 34 -6.25 3.58 15.32
N ALA A 35 -5.23 3.08 16.02
CA ALA A 35 -3.92 3.69 15.99
C ALA A 35 -3.50 3.68 14.52
N ALA A 36 -3.53 4.86 13.90
CA ALA A 36 -2.98 5.07 12.58
C ALA A 36 -1.45 4.97 12.72
N TYR A 37 -0.94 3.75 12.78
CA TYR A 37 0.48 3.49 12.59
C TYR A 37 0.76 3.81 11.11
N GLY A 38 1.24 5.02 10.85
CA GLY A 38 1.70 5.42 9.54
C GLY A 38 3.10 4.88 9.35
N LEU A 39 3.29 3.95 8.41
CA LEU A 39 4.62 3.54 7.98
C LEU A 39 5.40 4.79 7.54
N GLU A 40 6.56 5.05 8.16
CA GLU A 40 7.47 6.04 7.61
C GLU A 40 8.07 5.47 6.32
N PHE A 41 7.51 5.88 5.18
CA PHE A 41 7.91 5.37 3.87
C PHE A 41 8.44 6.50 2.99
N LYS A 42 9.70 6.38 2.58
CA LYS A 42 10.36 7.38 1.73
C LYS A 42 11.21 6.73 0.65
N LEU A 43 10.82 6.95 -0.61
CA LEU A 43 11.66 6.67 -1.77
C LEU A 43 12.78 7.72 -1.85
N ARG A 44 14.03 7.25 -1.84
CA ARG A 44 15.23 8.07 -2.03
C ARG A 44 15.64 8.02 -3.49
N LYS A 45 15.95 9.17 -4.08
CA LYS A 45 16.50 9.23 -5.43
C LYS A 45 17.92 8.68 -5.44
N ILE A 46 18.19 7.74 -6.34
CA ILE A 46 19.51 7.12 -6.55
C ILE A 46 20.16 7.70 -7.80
N ALA A 47 19.37 7.87 -8.87
CA ALA A 47 19.77 8.51 -10.13
C ALA A 47 18.54 9.16 -10.78
N ASP A 48 18.71 9.77 -11.95
CA ASP A 48 17.58 10.31 -12.71
C ASP A 48 16.60 9.20 -13.09
N GLY A 49 15.34 9.36 -12.64
CA GLY A 49 14.29 8.36 -12.82
C GLY A 49 14.42 7.11 -11.94
N VAL A 50 15.46 6.96 -11.11
CA VAL A 50 15.69 5.76 -10.29
C VAL A 50 15.59 6.09 -8.81
N PHE A 51 14.73 5.36 -8.10
CA PHE A 51 14.46 5.56 -6.69
C PHE A 51 14.46 4.23 -5.93
N ALA A 52 14.83 4.27 -4.65
CA ALA A 52 14.82 3.11 -3.78
C ALA A 52 14.25 3.43 -2.39
N PHE A 53 13.53 2.48 -1.83
CA PHE A 53 13.19 2.41 -0.41
C PHE A 53 14.09 1.36 0.23
N ARG A 54 14.65 1.68 1.40
CA ARG A 54 15.44 0.74 2.18
C ARG A 54 14.59 0.23 3.34
N GLY A 55 14.35 -1.07 3.39
CA GLY A 55 13.68 -1.71 4.51
C GLY A 55 14.51 -1.64 5.78
N VAL A 56 13.87 -1.81 6.93
CA VAL A 56 14.58 -1.92 8.21
C VAL A 56 15.27 -3.28 8.31
N ASP A 57 16.47 -3.30 8.90
CA ASP A 57 17.24 -4.54 9.10
C ASP A 57 16.72 -5.30 10.33
N GLU A 58 15.49 -5.81 10.25
CA GLU A 58 14.79 -6.54 11.32
C GLU A 58 13.98 -7.71 10.77
N LEU A 59 13.52 -8.60 11.67
CA LEU A 59 12.49 -9.57 11.30
C LEU A 59 11.14 -8.89 11.13
N MET A 60 10.31 -9.42 10.23
CA MET A 60 8.95 -8.93 10.03
C MET A 60 8.15 -8.97 11.35
N SER A 61 7.54 -7.85 11.69
CA SER A 61 6.72 -7.71 12.89
C SER A 61 5.52 -6.80 12.62
N ALA A 62 4.55 -6.81 13.53
CA ALA A 62 3.46 -5.84 13.48
C ALA A 62 3.96 -4.40 13.67
N ALA A 63 5.05 -4.20 14.43
CA ALA A 63 5.62 -2.88 14.73
C ALA A 63 6.27 -2.23 13.50
N ASN A 64 7.05 -2.99 12.74
CA ASN A 64 7.64 -2.50 11.47
C ASN A 64 6.71 -2.65 10.27
N GLN A 65 5.49 -3.15 10.49
CA GLN A 65 4.45 -3.32 9.47
C GLN A 65 4.93 -4.12 8.25
N GLY A 66 5.93 -4.99 8.42
CA GLY A 66 6.54 -5.78 7.36
C GLY A 66 7.42 -5.00 6.38
N ALA A 67 7.81 -3.76 6.70
CA ALA A 67 8.65 -2.93 5.84
C ALA A 67 10.15 -3.25 5.96
N ILE A 68 10.49 -4.51 5.72
CA ILE A 68 11.87 -5.03 5.82
C ILE A 68 12.53 -5.19 4.45
N SER A 69 11.78 -5.06 3.37
CA SER A 69 12.27 -5.27 2.00
C SER A 69 12.83 -3.98 1.40
N ASN A 70 13.94 -4.11 0.66
CA ASN A 70 14.36 -3.04 -0.24
C ASN A 70 13.47 -3.06 -1.47
N LEU A 71 12.94 -1.89 -1.85
CA LEU A 71 12.06 -1.74 -3.01
C LEU A 71 12.68 -0.73 -3.95
N ALA A 72 12.50 -0.91 -5.25
CA ALA A 72 12.96 0.08 -6.23
C ALA A 72 11.87 0.46 -7.23
N VAL A 73 11.99 1.70 -7.71
CA VAL A 73 11.07 2.31 -8.66
C VAL A 73 11.88 2.97 -9.76
N VAL A 74 11.56 2.64 -11.01
CA VAL A 74 12.14 3.27 -12.19
C VAL A 74 11.03 4.00 -12.94
N VAL A 75 11.13 5.33 -13.03
CA VAL A 75 10.24 6.21 -13.78
C VAL A 75 10.84 6.43 -15.18
N GLY A 76 10.35 5.66 -16.17
CA GLY A 76 10.74 5.78 -17.57
C GLY A 76 9.96 6.86 -18.33
N SER A 77 10.10 6.91 -19.66
CA SER A 77 9.35 7.83 -20.54
C SER A 77 7.84 7.64 -20.44
N ASP A 78 7.37 6.39 -20.53
CA ASP A 78 5.95 6.09 -20.72
C ASP A 78 5.30 5.36 -19.55
N ALA A 79 6.10 4.88 -18.59
CA ALA A 79 5.63 4.02 -17.50
C ALA A 79 6.53 4.09 -16.28
N VAL A 80 6.02 3.55 -15.18
CA VAL A 80 6.79 3.20 -13.99
C VAL A 80 6.96 1.68 -13.93
N ALA A 81 8.18 1.23 -13.65
CA ALA A 81 8.50 -0.14 -13.27
C ALA A 81 8.79 -0.21 -11.76
N VAL A 82 8.23 -1.21 -11.10
CA VAL A 82 8.45 -1.51 -9.68
C VAL A 82 9.27 -2.79 -9.58
N ILE A 83 10.27 -2.77 -8.71
CA ILE A 83 11.08 -3.93 -8.34
C ILE A 83 10.72 -4.27 -6.90
N ASP A 84 10.25 -5.51 -6.73
CA ASP A 84 9.67 -6.11 -5.54
C ASP A 84 8.36 -5.48 -5.05
N SER A 85 7.45 -6.32 -4.54
CA SER A 85 6.09 -5.91 -4.13
C SER A 85 6.00 -5.32 -2.71
N GLY A 86 7.06 -5.47 -1.91
CA GLY A 86 7.01 -5.27 -0.46
C GLY A 86 6.69 -6.55 0.30
N GLY A 87 6.96 -6.53 1.61
CA GLY A 87 6.68 -7.59 2.57
C GLY A 87 5.29 -7.53 3.20
N SER A 88 4.51 -6.46 2.95
CA SER A 88 3.15 -6.35 3.46
C SER A 88 2.22 -5.48 2.59
N LEU A 89 0.91 -5.62 2.82
CA LEU A 89 -0.09 -4.74 2.21
C LEU A 89 0.06 -3.28 2.66
N VAL A 90 0.54 -3.03 3.88
CA VAL A 90 0.76 -1.67 4.39
C VAL A 90 1.89 -1.01 3.62
N GLU A 91 3.02 -1.71 3.47
CA GLU A 91 4.17 -1.24 2.70
C GLU A 91 3.83 -1.05 1.23
N ALA A 92 3.13 -2.01 0.61
CA ALA A 92 2.70 -1.90 -0.79
C ALA A 92 1.80 -0.67 -1.03
N ASN A 93 0.86 -0.38 -0.12
CA ASN A 93 0.02 0.82 -0.22
C ASN A 93 0.84 2.11 -0.05
N ALA A 94 1.83 2.12 0.84
CA ALA A 94 2.73 3.25 1.02
C ALA A 94 3.58 3.49 -0.24
N LEU A 95 4.09 2.42 -0.86
CA LEU A 95 4.80 2.47 -2.14
C LEU A 95 3.93 3.05 -3.26
N ILE A 96 2.70 2.55 -3.42
CA ILE A 96 1.76 3.05 -4.44
C ILE A 96 1.47 4.54 -4.22
N ALA A 97 1.26 4.96 -2.96
CA ALA A 97 1.04 6.36 -2.63
C ALA A 97 2.28 7.23 -2.93
N ALA A 98 3.49 6.72 -2.67
CA ALA A 98 4.74 7.41 -2.98
C ALA A 98 4.95 7.56 -4.49
N ILE A 99 4.68 6.51 -5.28
CA ILE A 99 4.72 6.55 -6.75
C ILE A 99 3.74 7.60 -7.29
N GLY A 100 2.51 7.63 -6.77
CA GLY A 100 1.49 8.60 -7.19
C GLY A 100 1.85 10.07 -6.91
N LYS A 101 2.72 10.33 -5.92
CA LYS A 101 3.23 11.68 -5.63
C LYS A 101 4.34 12.11 -6.58
N MET A 102 5.11 11.17 -7.13
CA MET A 102 6.27 11.46 -8.00
C MET A 102 5.97 11.40 -9.49
N SER A 103 4.93 10.67 -9.91
CA SER A 103 4.64 10.44 -11.32
C SER A 103 3.15 10.20 -11.58
N ALA A 104 2.62 10.84 -12.63
CA ALA A 104 1.30 10.54 -13.17
C ALA A 104 1.31 9.36 -14.16
N LYS A 105 2.50 8.82 -14.49
CA LYS A 105 2.65 7.71 -15.45
C LYS A 105 2.10 6.42 -14.83
N PRO A 106 1.51 5.51 -15.63
CA PRO A 106 1.01 4.25 -15.10
C PRO A 106 2.16 3.35 -14.66
N VAL A 107 1.98 2.66 -13.53
CA VAL A 107 2.76 1.46 -13.22
C VAL A 107 2.36 0.36 -14.21
N ARG A 108 3.31 -0.18 -14.95
CA ARG A 108 3.08 -1.26 -15.93
C ARG A 108 3.81 -2.55 -15.63
N TYR A 109 4.85 -2.48 -14.81
CA TYR A 109 5.69 -3.63 -14.50
C TYR A 109 5.86 -3.74 -12.99
N LEU A 110 5.73 -4.96 -12.50
CA LEU A 110 6.13 -5.39 -11.17
C LEU A 110 7.06 -6.59 -11.37
N ILE A 111 8.30 -6.46 -10.92
CA ILE A 111 9.34 -7.47 -11.07
C ILE A 111 9.72 -7.92 -9.67
N ASN A 112 9.24 -9.09 -9.26
CA ASN A 112 9.69 -9.72 -8.04
C ASN A 112 10.99 -10.46 -8.33
N THR A 113 12.00 -10.20 -7.53
CA THR A 113 13.33 -10.77 -7.70
C THR A 113 13.42 -12.22 -7.20
N HIS A 114 12.48 -12.64 -6.33
CA HIS A 114 12.30 -14.00 -5.81
C HIS A 114 10.92 -14.18 -5.18
#